data_AF-A0A7K3WLE2-F1
#
_entry.id   AF-A0A7K3WLE2-F1
#
_cell.length_a   1.000
_cell.length_b   1.000
_cell.length_c   1.000
_cell.angle_alpha   90.00
_cell.angle_beta   90.00
_cell.angle_gamma   90.00
#
_symmetry.space_group_name_H-M   'P 1'
#
loop_
_entity.id
_entity.type
_entity.pdbx_description
1 polymer ?
#
loop_
_entity_poly.entity_id
_entity_poly.type
_entity_poly.pdbx_seq_one_letter_code
_entity_poly.pdbx_strand_id
1 'polypeptide(L)' 'MNTKLTLSLKKSVIERAKQYARKNNQSLSQVIESYLDKITSNNAEYGDKELDSIRGIITLPKDFDPKKEMNKIRIQKHG' A
#
# COMPACT_ATOMS: atom_id res chain seq x y z
N MET A 1 24.06 2.43 -1.95
CA MET A 1 24.73 3.75 -1.90
C MET A 1 23.64 4.80 -1.99
N ASN A 2 23.58 5.73 -1.04
CA ASN A 2 22.50 6.73 -1.00
C ASN A 2 22.95 7.98 -1.73
N THR A 3 22.15 8.45 -2.69
CA THR A 3 22.39 9.67 -3.45
C THR A 3 21.33 10.72 -3.10
N LYS A 4 21.68 12.01 -3.26
CA LYS A 4 20.74 13.11 -3.01
C LYS A 4 19.98 13.42 -4.30
N LEU A 5 18.65 13.43 -4.20
CA LEU A 5 17.75 13.88 -5.27
C LEU A 5 17.19 15.26 -4.91
N THR A 6 17.45 16.26 -5.76
CA THR A 6 16.91 17.62 -5.60
C THR A 6 15.77 17.84 -6.59
N LEU A 7 14.56 18.11 -6.09
CA LEU A 7 13.37 18.33 -6.91
C LEU A 7 12.90 19.79 -6.79
N SER A 8 12.59 20.42 -7.92
CA SER A 8 11.95 21.73 -7.96
C SER A 8 10.43 21.56 -8.02
N LEU A 9 9.74 21.98 -6.96
CA LEU A 9 8.29 21.82 -6.80
C LEU A 9 7.67 23.13 -6.32
N LYS A 10 6.36 23.28 -6.53
CA LYS A 10 5.60 24.42 -6.00
C LYS A 10 5.67 24.43 -4.46
N LYS A 11 5.89 25.59 -3.84
CA LYS A 11 5.94 25.75 -2.38
C LYS A 11 4.69 25.18 -1.68
N SER A 12 3.51 25.39 -2.26
CA SER A 12 2.25 24.86 -1.73
C SER A 12 2.17 23.33 -1.72
N VAL A 13 2.89 22.64 -2.62
CA VAL A 13 2.98 21.18 -2.61
C VAL A 13 3.90 20.72 -1.49
N ILE A 14 5.06 21.38 -1.32
CA ILE A 14 6.03 21.07 -0.26
C ILE A 14 5.38 21.19 1.12
N GLU A 15 4.60 22.24 1.37
CA GLU A 15 3.96 22.45 2.67
C GLU A 15 2.88 21.40 2.97
N ARG A 16 2.05 21.04 1.98
CA ARG A 16 1.08 19.95 2.15
C ARG A 16 1.77 18.60 2.42
N ALA A 17 2.86 18.33 1.71
CA ALA A 17 3.62 17.09 1.89
C ALA A 17 4.30 17.02 3.27
N LYS A 18 4.88 18.12 3.77
CA LYS A 18 5.41 18.20 5.13
C LYS A 18 4.33 17.97 6.18
N GLN A 19 3.15 18.55 6.00
CA GLN A 19 2.04 18.38 6.93
C GLN A 19 1.58 16.92 6.97
N TYR A 20 1.46 16.26 5.80
CA TYR A 20 1.16 14.84 5.72
C TYR A 20 2.21 13.99 6.45
N ALA A 21 3.49 14.21 6.17
CA ALA A 21 4.59 13.45 6.76
C ALA A 21 4.57 13.56 8.30
N ARG A 22 4.40 14.79 8.83
CA ARG A 22 4.28 15.02 10.28
C ARG A 22 3.08 14.31 10.91
N LYS A 23 1.91 14.35 10.26
CA LYS A 23 0.71 13.67 10.77
C LYS A 23 0.88 12.16 10.87
N ASN A 24 1.70 11.57 10.00
CA ASN A 24 1.96 10.14 9.96
C ASN A 24 3.26 9.73 10.69
N ASN A 25 3.88 10.64 11.46
CA ASN A 25 5.19 10.41 12.11
C ASN A 25 6.28 9.89 11.15
N GLN A 26 6.25 10.36 9.91
CA GLN A 26 7.20 9.99 8.86
C GLN A 26 8.03 11.21 8.40
N SER A 27 9.21 10.94 7.86
CA SER A 27 10.01 11.98 7.17
C SER A 27 9.55 12.16 5.72
N LEU A 28 9.71 13.37 5.17
CA LEU A 28 9.38 13.63 3.78
C LEU A 28 10.22 12.77 2.82
N SER A 29 11.50 12.53 3.16
CA SER A 29 12.38 11.66 2.39
C SER A 29 11.87 10.23 2.35
N GLN A 30 11.42 9.68 3.48
CA GLN A 30 10.86 8.33 3.55
C GLN A 30 9.58 8.18 2.72
N VAL A 31 8.71 9.19 2.73
CA VAL A 31 7.48 9.19 1.92
C VAL A 31 7.83 9.16 0.42
N ILE A 32 8.78 9.98 -0.02
CA ILE A 32 9.18 10.02 -1.43
C ILE A 32 9.91 8.74 -1.84
N GLU A 33 10.82 8.25 -1.02
CA GLU A 33 11.56 7.01 -1.28
C GLU A 33 10.63 5.81 -1.40
N SER A 34 9.67 5.67 -0.48
CA SER A 34 8.65 4.61 -0.53
C SER A 34 7.76 4.72 -1.77
N TYR A 35 7.35 5.94 -2.14
CA TYR A 35 6.54 6.14 -3.34
C TYR A 35 7.32 5.79 -4.62
N LEU A 36 8.57 6.24 -4.72
CA LEU A 36 9.44 5.93 -5.86
C LEU A 36 9.66 4.41 -5.95
N ASP A 37 9.99 3.75 -4.84
CA ASP A 37 10.12 2.28 -4.80
C ASP A 37 8.85 1.58 -5.28
N LYS A 38 7.68 2.04 -4.84
CA LYS A 38 6.38 1.46 -5.22
C LYS A 38 6.09 1.58 -6.72
N ILE A 39 6.48 2.68 -7.38
CA ILE A 39 6.23 2.88 -8.82
C ILE A 39 7.32 2.29 -9.71
N THR A 40 8.55 2.11 -9.21
CA THR A 40 9.67 1.54 -9.98
C THR A 40 9.87 0.05 -9.75
N SER A 41 9.26 -0.52 -8.71
CA SER A 41 9.27 -1.96 -8.48
C SER A 41 8.55 -2.66 -9.63
N ASN A 42 9.32 -3.27 -10.54
CA ASN A 42 8.85 -4.08 -11.67
C ASN A 42 8.07 -5.35 -11.23
N ASN A 43 7.97 -5.60 -9.93
CA ASN A 43 7.14 -6.66 -9.39
C ASN A 43 5.71 -6.15 -9.30
N ALA A 44 4.94 -6.46 -10.33
CA ALA A 44 3.48 -6.43 -10.33
C ALA A 44 2.87 -7.45 -9.33
N GLU A 45 3.47 -7.63 -8.16
CA GLU A 45 2.80 -8.23 -7.03
C GLU A 45 1.84 -7.16 -6.51
N TYR A 46 0.61 -7.24 -6.99
CA TYR A 46 -0.52 -6.46 -6.50
C TYR A 46 -0.56 -6.55 -4.96
N GLY A 47 0.00 -5.58 -4.25
CA GLY A 47 -0.03 -5.55 -2.79
C GLY A 47 0.94 -4.60 -2.10
N ASP A 48 0.52 -4.06 -0.96
CA ASP A 48 1.46 -3.44 -0.02
C ASP A 48 2.35 -4.53 0.59
N LYS A 49 3.68 -4.34 0.48
CA LYS A 49 4.71 -5.23 1.08
C LYS A 49 4.48 -5.50 2.57
N GLU A 50 3.87 -4.53 3.27
CA GLU A 50 3.52 -4.66 4.69
C GLU A 50 2.44 -5.75 4.92
N LEU A 51 1.53 -5.91 3.96
CA LEU A 51 0.46 -6.92 3.98
C LEU A 51 0.93 -8.29 3.47
N ASP A 52 2.09 -8.39 2.81
CA ASP A 52 2.62 -9.69 2.36
C ASP A 52 2.94 -10.62 3.53
N SER A 53 3.34 -10.06 4.68
CA SER A 53 3.49 -10.80 5.93
C SER A 53 2.18 -11.45 6.42
N ILE A 54 1.03 -10.86 6.07
CA ILE A 54 -0.32 -11.32 6.46
C ILE A 54 -0.90 -12.26 5.40
N ARG A 55 -0.62 -12.02 4.12
CA ARG A 55 -1.18 -12.78 2.99
C ARG A 55 -0.82 -14.26 2.99
N GLY A 56 0.38 -14.61 3.46
CA GLY A 56 0.82 -16.01 3.56
C GLY A 56 0.32 -16.77 4.79
N ILE A 57 -0.27 -16.09 5.77
CA ILE A 57 -0.76 -16.71 7.02
C ILE A 57 -2.07 -17.46 6.78
N ILE A 58 -2.88 -17.01 5.82
CA ILE A 58 -4.20 -17.57 5.56
C ILE A 58 -4.07 -18.67 4.50
N THR A 59 -4.09 -19.92 4.95
CA THR A 59 -4.20 -21.08 4.05
C THR A 59 -5.66 -21.28 3.65
N LEU A 60 -5.95 -21.09 2.36
CA LEU A 60 -7.26 -21.41 1.82
C LEU A 60 -7.38 -22.92 1.60
N PRO A 61 -8.54 -23.54 1.90
CA PRO A 61 -8.83 -24.91 1.48
C PRO A 61 -8.68 -25.06 -0.04
N LYS A 62 -8.23 -26.23 -0.51
CA LYS A 62 -8.08 -26.49 -1.96
C LYS A 62 -9.39 -26.31 -2.75
N ASP A 63 -10.52 -26.53 -2.09
CA ASP A 63 -11.86 -26.40 -2.67
C ASP A 63 -12.51 -25.02 -2.40
N PHE A 64 -11.72 -24.01 -2.03
CA PHE A 64 -12.25 -22.68 -1.75
C PHE A 64 -12.73 -22.00 -3.03
N ASP A 65 -14.06 -21.86 -3.15
CA ASP A 65 -14.69 -21.10 -4.22
C ASP A 65 -15.09 -19.70 -3.71
N PRO A 66 -14.34 -18.64 -4.09
CA PRO A 66 -14.59 -17.28 -3.60
C PRO A 66 -15.98 -16.76 -4.00
N LYS A 67 -16.56 -17.22 -5.11
CA LYS A 67 -17.90 -16.78 -5.55
C LYS A 67 -18.99 -17.39 -4.66
N LYS A 68 -18.87 -18.66 -4.30
CA LYS A 68 -19.82 -19.33 -3.41
C LYS A 68 -19.81 -18.72 -2.01
N GLU A 69 -18.63 -18.48 -1.44
CA GLU A 69 -18.51 -17.88 -0.11
C GLU A 69 -19.06 -16.45 -0.08
N MET A 70 -18.77 -15.64 -1.11
CA MET A 70 -19.31 -14.28 -1.19
C MET A 70 -20.83 -14.25 -1.31
N ASN A 71 -21.42 -15.17 -2.08
CA ASN A 71 -22.88 -15.32 -2.16
C ASN A 71 -23.47 -15.76 -0.82
N LYS A 72 -22.83 -16.70 -0.11
CA LYS A 72 -23.26 -17.16 1.22
C LYS A 72 -23.28 -16.02 2.24
N ILE A 73 -22.21 -15.22 2.30
CA ILE A 73 -22.14 -14.04 3.17
C ILE A 73 -23.26 -13.05 2.83
N ARG A 74 -23.47 -12.77 1.54
CA ARG A 74 -24.50 -11.84 1.08
C ARG A 74 -25.92 -12.31 1.45
N ILE A 75 -26.20 -13.60 1.30
CA ILE A 75 -27.47 -14.20 1.73
C ILE A 75 -27.62 -14.12 3.25
N GLN A 76 -26.57 -14.42 4.02
CA GLN A 76 -26.65 -14.37 5.48
C GLN A 76 -26.85 -12.95 6.04
N LYS A 77 -26.39 -11.92 5.32
CA LYS A 77 -26.49 -10.51 5.73
C LYS A 77 -27.81 -9.85 5.34
N HIS A 78 -28.48 -10.36 4.30
CA HIS A 78 -29.64 -9.72 3.67
C HIS A 78 -30.84 -10.64 3.47
N GLY A 79 -30.72 -11.91 3.85
CA GLY A 79 -31.78 -12.91 3.86
C GLY A 79 -32.38 -13.09 5.23
#